data_AF-A0A540V7L7-F1
#
_entry.id   AF-A0A540V7L7-F1
#
_cell.length_a   1.000
_cell.length_b   1.000
_cell.length_c   1.000
_cell.angle_alpha   90.00
_cell.angle_beta   90.00
_cell.angle_gamma   90.00
#
_symmetry.space_group_name_H-M   'P 1'
#
loop_
_entity.id
_entity.type
_entity.pdbx_description
1 polymer ?
#
loop_
_entity_poly.entity_id
_entity_poly.type
_entity_poly.pdbx_seq_one_letter_code
_entity_poly.pdbx_strand_id
1 'polypeptide(L)'
;MTSSSDAPADDPSPDSTDKVQDLAPEIYEELRRIAHFQLRRERSGHTLNTTALVHEAYLRLADRSDTSWEDRTHFMALSARIMRHILIDYARKRNA
;
A
#
# COMPACT_ATOMS: atom_id res chain seq x y z
N MET A 1 50.82 -10.99 25.99
CA MET A 1 50.51 -12.10 26.91
C MET A 1 49.59 -11.50 27.97
N THR A 2 48.28 -11.46 27.77
CA THR A 2 47.34 -12.55 28.07
C THR A 2 46.32 -12.77 26.94
N SER A 3 46.08 -14.04 26.63
CA SER A 3 44.99 -14.51 25.76
C SER A 3 43.66 -14.62 26.50
N SER A 4 42.58 -14.66 25.71
CA SER A 4 41.40 -15.53 25.86
C SER A 4 40.14 -14.96 26.49
N SER A 5 39.11 -14.74 25.65
CA SER A 5 37.68 -15.05 25.89
C SER A 5 36.97 -14.85 24.53
N ASP A 6 36.75 -15.88 23.72
CA ASP A 6 35.59 -16.82 23.78
C ASP A 6 34.25 -16.06 23.78
N ALA A 7 33.72 -15.69 22.61
CA ALA A 7 32.65 -16.38 21.86
C ALA A 7 31.37 -15.47 21.83
N PRO A 8 30.26 -15.84 21.15
CA PRO A 8 29.88 -15.33 19.82
C PRO A 8 28.55 -14.55 19.79
N ALA A 9 28.21 -14.01 18.61
CA ALA A 9 26.87 -13.58 18.20
C ALA A 9 26.21 -12.44 18.99
N ASP A 10 26.47 -11.19 18.58
CA ASP A 10 25.41 -10.18 18.64
C ASP A 10 24.62 -10.28 17.33
N ASP A 11 23.58 -11.11 17.44
CA ASP A 11 22.37 -11.17 16.65
C ASP A 11 22.05 -9.88 15.89
N PRO A 12 21.88 -9.88 14.55
CA PRO A 12 21.12 -8.82 13.92
C PRO A 12 19.67 -9.01 14.39
N SER A 13 19.29 -8.30 15.45
CA SER A 13 17.88 -8.10 15.79
C SER A 13 17.36 -6.93 14.93
N PRO A 14 16.65 -7.17 13.81
CA PRO A 14 15.93 -6.13 13.06
C PRO A 14 14.64 -5.67 13.76
N ASP A 15 14.40 -6.08 15.01
CA ASP A 15 13.07 -6.06 15.57
C ASP A 15 12.74 -4.72 16.26
N SER A 16 12.50 -3.68 15.46
CA SER A 16 11.82 -2.45 15.94
C SER A 16 11.14 -1.62 14.85
N THR A 17 11.38 -1.90 13.56
CA THR A 17 10.70 -1.19 12.44
C THR A 17 9.66 -2.08 11.72
N ASP A 18 9.57 -3.36 12.10
CA ASP A 18 8.85 -4.36 11.31
C ASP A 18 7.34 -4.40 11.51
N LYS A 19 6.80 -3.75 12.56
CA LYS A 19 5.34 -3.71 12.78
C LYS A 19 4.57 -2.96 11.69
N VAL A 20 5.22 -2.03 10.98
CA VAL A 20 4.62 -1.34 9.83
C VAL A 20 4.84 -2.13 8.54
N GLN A 21 5.94 -2.90 8.44
CA GLN A 21 6.24 -3.75 7.29
C GLN A 21 5.40 -5.01 7.24
N ASP A 22 4.95 -5.56 8.37
CA ASP A 22 4.07 -6.74 8.38
C ASP A 22 2.61 -6.40 8.06
N LEU A 23 2.17 -5.17 8.36
CA LEU A 23 0.84 -4.67 7.99
C LEU A 23 0.77 -4.21 6.53
N ALA A 24 1.88 -3.72 5.98
CA ALA A 24 1.97 -3.26 4.60
C ALA A 24 1.54 -4.30 3.54
N PRO A 25 1.96 -5.58 3.57
CA PRO A 25 1.58 -6.57 2.56
C PRO A 25 0.10 -6.93 2.62
N GLU A 26 -0.50 -7.04 3.82
CA GLU A 26 -1.93 -7.32 3.94
C GLU A 26 -2.78 -6.17 3.37
N ILE A 27 -2.40 -4.93 3.71
CA ILE A 27 -3.02 -3.72 3.15
C ILE A 27 -2.85 -3.69 1.63
N TYR A 28 -1.65 -3.98 1.13
CA TYR A 28 -1.34 -3.95 -0.29
C TYR A 28 -2.13 -4.98 -1.10
N GLU A 29 -2.28 -6.20 -0.57
CA GLU A 29 -3.09 -7.25 -1.20
C GLU A 29 -4.57 -6.87 -1.26
N GLU A 30 -5.08 -6.23 -0.22
CA GLU A 30 -6.46 -5.79 -0.21
C GLU A 30 -6.71 -4.63 -1.18
N LEU A 31 -5.80 -3.65 -1.22
CA LEU A 31 -5.82 -2.60 -2.23
C LEU A 31 -5.76 -3.20 -3.65
N ARG A 32 -4.94 -4.24 -3.86
CA ARG A 32 -4.83 -4.93 -5.14
C ARG A 32 -6.16 -5.57 -5.56
N ARG A 33 -6.89 -6.19 -4.64
CA ARG A 33 -8.23 -6.76 -4.91
C ARG A 33 -9.21 -5.67 -5.35
N ILE A 34 -9.24 -4.53 -4.64
CA ILE A 34 -10.11 -3.40 -4.99
C ILE A 34 -9.72 -2.85 -6.37
N ALA A 35 -8.43 -2.64 -6.63
CA ALA A 35 -7.93 -2.12 -7.88
C ALA A 35 -8.31 -3.02 -9.07
N HIS A 36 -8.15 -4.35 -8.92
CA HIS A 36 -8.59 -5.30 -9.95
C HIS A 36 -10.09 -5.21 -10.22
N PHE A 37 -10.93 -5.13 -9.18
CA PHE A 37 -12.37 -5.00 -9.35
C PHE A 37 -12.76 -3.70 -10.08
N GLN A 38 -12.10 -2.59 -9.76
CA GLN A 38 -12.39 -1.30 -10.40
C GLN A 38 -11.91 -1.26 -11.85
N LEU A 39 -10.68 -1.71 -12.14
CA LEU A 39 -10.13 -1.72 -13.50
C LEU A 39 -10.91 -2.63 -14.44
N ARG A 40 -11.48 -3.74 -13.94
CA ARG A 40 -12.39 -4.58 -14.75
C ARG A 40 -13.67 -3.86 -15.20
N ARG A 41 -14.05 -2.76 -14.54
CA ARG A 41 -15.20 -1.93 -14.90
C ARG A 41 -14.83 -0.75 -15.78
N GLU A 42 -13.53 -0.50 -15.98
CA GLU A 42 -13.06 0.55 -16.87
C GLU A 42 -13.22 0.17 -18.34
N ARG A 43 -13.29 1.19 -19.20
CA ARG A 43 -13.46 1.00 -20.64
C ARG A 43 -12.22 0.33 -21.25
N SER A 44 -12.43 -0.45 -22.31
CA SER A 44 -11.34 -1.03 -23.09
C SER A 44 -10.38 0.05 -23.58
N GLY A 45 -9.08 -0.18 -23.39
CA GLY A 45 -8.03 0.77 -23.75
C GLY A 45 -7.66 1.80 -22.67
N HIS A 46 -8.01 1.57 -21.40
CA HIS A 46 -7.40 2.31 -20.28
C HIS A 46 -5.88 1.99 -20.21
N THR A 47 -5.07 2.98 -19.84
CA THR A 47 -3.60 2.85 -19.77
C THR A 47 -3.10 2.63 -18.35
N LEU A 48 -3.95 2.85 -17.34
CA LEU A 48 -3.57 2.65 -15.95
C LEU A 48 -3.52 1.16 -15.62
N ASN A 49 -2.36 0.71 -15.10
CA ASN A 49 -2.15 -0.64 -14.60
C ASN A 49 -2.56 -0.72 -13.11
N THR A 50 -3.03 -1.88 -12.66
CA THR A 50 -3.30 -2.20 -11.26
C THR A 50 -2.18 -1.77 -10.33
N THR A 51 -0.92 -2.08 -10.64
CA THR A 51 0.21 -1.73 -9.75
C THR A 51 0.32 -0.22 -9.54
N ALA A 52 0.13 0.58 -10.61
CA ALA A 52 0.18 2.03 -10.52
C ALA A 52 -0.99 2.57 -9.69
N LEU A 53 -2.20 2.05 -9.90
CA LEU A 53 -3.39 2.43 -9.12
C LEU A 53 -3.23 2.10 -7.63
N VAL A 54 -2.71 0.92 -7.31
CA VAL A 54 -2.46 0.50 -5.91
C VAL A 54 -1.40 1.38 -5.26
N HIS A 55 -0.28 1.63 -5.94
CA HIS A 55 0.80 2.44 -5.40
C HIS A 55 0.33 3.87 -5.12
N GLU A 56 -0.39 4.50 -6.06
CA GLU A 56 -0.91 5.86 -5.86
C GLU A 56 -1.98 5.91 -4.76
N ALA A 57 -2.85 4.90 -4.67
CA ALA A 57 -3.82 4.81 -3.58
C ALA A 57 -3.16 4.65 -2.21
N TYR A 58 -2.13 3.80 -2.12
CA TYR A 58 -1.35 3.60 -0.90
C TYR A 58 -0.69 4.91 -0.44
N LEU A 59 -0.05 5.65 -1.35
CA LEU A 59 0.56 6.95 -1.02
C LEU A 59 -0.48 7.95 -0.51
N ARG A 60 -1.66 8.04 -1.15
CA ARG A 60 -2.75 8.94 -0.72
C ARG A 60 -3.38 8.52 0.61
N LEU A 61 -3.31 7.24 0.97
CA LEU A 61 -3.75 6.72 2.26
C LEU A 61 -2.70 7.01 3.34
N ALA A 62 -1.42 6.77 3.05
CA ALA A 62 -0.30 7.06 3.93
C ALA A 62 -0.19 8.56 4.26
N ASP A 63 -0.46 9.44 3.29
CA ASP A 63 -0.51 10.90 3.51
C ASP A 63 -1.68 11.33 4.44
N ARG A 64 -2.64 10.44 4.69
CA ARG A 64 -3.80 10.66 5.59
C ARG A 64 -3.68 9.89 6.91
N SER A 65 -2.53 9.30 7.21
CA SER A 65 -2.32 8.40 8.35
C SER A 65 -2.45 9.06 9.73
N ASP A 66 -2.63 10.38 9.81
CA ASP A 66 -3.04 11.06 11.06
C ASP A 66 -4.45 10.64 11.52
N THR A 67 -5.23 10.00 10.64
CA THR A 67 -6.52 9.38 10.99
C THR A 67 -6.28 7.93 11.39
N SER A 68 -6.60 7.55 12.63
CA SER A 68 -6.68 6.14 13.01
C SER A 68 -7.72 5.44 12.13
N TRP A 69 -7.31 4.42 11.38
CA TRP A 69 -8.23 3.63 10.56
C TRP A 69 -8.89 2.60 11.48
N GLU A 70 -9.90 3.03 12.23
CA GLU A 70 -10.50 2.24 13.31
C GLU A 70 -11.28 1.00 12.83
N ASP A 71 -11.63 0.92 11.54
CA ASP A 71 -12.40 -0.19 10.99
C ASP A 71 -11.94 -0.57 9.56
N ARG A 72 -11.79 -1.88 9.33
CA ARG A 72 -11.54 -2.48 8.02
C ARG A 72 -12.59 -2.06 6.99
N THR A 73 -13.85 -1.92 7.38
CA THR A 73 -14.92 -1.46 6.48
C THR A 73 -14.69 -0.03 6.01
N HIS A 74 -14.29 0.87 6.92
CA HIS A 74 -13.94 2.24 6.59
C HIS A 74 -12.72 2.27 5.67
N PHE A 75 -11.70 1.47 5.98
CA PHE A 75 -10.51 1.34 5.12
C PHE A 75 -10.87 0.91 3.69
N MET A 76 -11.74 -0.11 3.51
CA MET A 76 -12.19 -0.53 2.17
C MET A 76 -12.93 0.58 1.45
N ALA A 77 -13.89 1.24 2.12
CA ALA A 77 -14.70 2.29 1.53
C ALA A 77 -13.84 3.48 1.09
N LEU A 78 -12.88 3.88 1.93
CA LEU A 78 -11.95 4.98 1.64
C LEU A 78 -11.02 4.62 0.48
N SER A 79 -10.42 3.43 0.51
CA SER A 79 -9.55 2.91 -0.55
C SER A 79 -10.26 2.87 -1.90
N ALA A 80 -11.49 2.35 -1.92
CA ALA A 80 -12.30 2.30 -3.12
C ALA A 80 -12.61 3.70 -3.67
N ARG A 81 -12.93 4.66 -2.80
CA ARG A 81 -13.19 6.05 -3.19
C ARG A 81 -11.95 6.72 -3.77
N ILE A 82 -10.78 6.54 -3.13
CA ILE A 82 -9.51 7.10 -3.60
C ILE A 82 -9.16 6.54 -4.98
N MET A 83 -9.25 5.23 -5.17
CA MET A 83 -8.96 4.59 -6.46
C MET A 83 -9.89 5.09 -7.57
N ARG A 84 -11.18 5.29 -7.27
CA ARG A 84 -12.12 5.84 -8.24
C ARG A 84 -11.77 7.27 -8.63
N HIS A 85 -11.32 8.09 -7.68
CA HIS A 85 -10.85 9.45 -7.98
C HIS A 85 -9.60 9.41 -8.88
N ILE A 86 -8.63 8.55 -8.57
CA ILE A 86 -7.43 8.37 -9.41
C ILE A 86 -7.83 7.99 -10.85
N LEU A 87 -8.71 6.99 -11.01
CA LEU A 87 -9.18 6.56 -12.33
C LEU A 87 -9.87 7.69 -13.12
N ILE A 88 -10.72 8.48 -12.46
CA ILE A 88 -11.37 9.64 -13.07
C ILE A 88 -10.34 10.69 -13.49
N ASP A 89 -9.35 10.98 -12.64
CA ASP A 89 -8.30 11.96 -12.94
C ASP A 89 -7.46 11.52 -14.14
N TYR A 90 -7.10 10.23 -14.22
CA TYR A 90 -6.42 9.66 -15.39
C TYR A 90 -7.28 9.74 -16.65
N ALA A 91 -8.56 9.41 -16.56
CA ALA A 91 -9.48 9.50 -17.69
C ALA A 91 -9.67 10.94 -18.17
N ARG A 92 -9.72 11.91 -17.24
CA ARG A 92 -9.80 13.35 -17.56
C ARG A 92 -8.54 13.84 -18.25
N LYS A 93 -7.36 13.53 -17.71
CA LYS A 93 -6.06 13.91 -18.31
C LYS A 93 -5.84 13.36 -19.72
N ARG A 94 -6.48 12.24 -20.06
CA ARG A 94 -6.43 11.68 -21.41
C ARG A 94 -7.33 12.41 -22.42
N ASN A 95 -8.44 12.98 -21.95
CA ASN A 95 -9.44 13.63 -22.80
C ASN A 95 -9.24 15.16 -22.93
N ALA A 96 -8.25 15.72 -22.23
CA ALA A 96 -7.84 17.11 -22.31
C ALA A 96 -6.69 17.27 -23.30
#